data_AF-A0A6M3J6U6-F1
#
_entry.id   AF-A0A6M3J6U6-F1
#
_cell.length_a   1.000
_cell.length_b   1.000
_cell.length_c   1.000
_cell.angle_alpha   90.00
_cell.angle_beta   90.00
_cell.angle_gamma   90.00
#
_symmetry.space_group_name_H-M   'P 1'
#
loop_
_entity.id
_entity.type
_entity.pdbx_description
1 polymer ?
#
loop_
_entity_poly.entity_id
_entity_poly.type
_entity_poly.pdbx_seq_one_letter_code
_entity_poly.pdbx_strand_id
1 'polypeptide(L)'
;MTDHAAPPKPPPVDYDELFPGRFIKAGLLKGREVTLTISSVAVEKLPQDDGTVRDRGIIAFRERPDKQLVLNSTNGQCIKAMFGRVLASWLGKRITLAPERDRFGREMVDCIRIAGSPDLPADIQIEVVLPRKKPKPRTLRRTGKARASQPRASTAAVDAAVAALPDSEPYEPGCDG
;
A
#
# COMPACT_ATOMS: atom_id res chain seq x y z
N MET A 1 -16.31 23.22 30.52
CA MET A 1 -16.24 22.59 29.19
C MET A 1 -15.13 23.31 28.42
N THR A 2 -13.89 22.85 28.56
CA THR A 2 -12.73 23.44 27.87
C THR A 2 -12.68 22.88 26.46
N ASP A 3 -13.32 23.59 25.54
CA ASP A 3 -13.20 23.41 24.10
C ASP A 3 -11.72 23.55 23.72
N HIS A 4 -11.03 22.42 23.52
CA HIS A 4 -9.67 22.39 23.00
C HIS A 4 -9.76 22.62 21.49
N ALA A 5 -9.95 23.87 21.10
CA ALA A 5 -9.81 24.31 19.72
C ALA A 5 -8.42 23.85 19.23
N ALA A 6 -8.41 22.93 18.26
CA ALA A 6 -7.18 22.46 17.65
C ALA A 6 -6.40 23.68 17.11
N PRO A 7 -5.07 23.73 17.28
CA PRO A 7 -4.27 24.86 16.87
C PRO A 7 -4.47 25.16 15.37
N PRO A 8 -4.43 26.44 14.95
CA PRO A 8 -4.61 26.80 13.55
C PRO A 8 -3.57 26.09 12.69
N LYS A 9 -4.04 25.41 11.63
CA LYS A 9 -3.16 24.70 10.69
C LYS A 9 -2.27 25.72 9.96
N PRO A 10 -0.99 25.39 9.70
CA PRO A 10 -0.12 26.26 8.91
C PRO A 10 -0.71 26.48 7.51
N PRO A 11 -0.39 27.62 6.85
CA PRO A 11 -0.89 27.91 5.51
C PRO A 11 -0.45 26.81 4.53
N PRO A 12 -1.34 26.36 3.64
CA PRO A 12 -1.03 25.29 2.70
C PRO A 12 0.02 25.75 1.69
N VAL A 13 1.04 24.91 1.47
CA VAL A 13 2.14 25.18 0.52
C VAL A 13 2.00 24.36 -0.76
N ASP A 14 1.24 23.27 -0.72
CA ASP A 14 1.02 22.34 -1.83
C ASP A 14 -0.48 22.23 -2.18
N TYR A 15 -0.80 22.00 -3.46
CA TYR A 15 -2.18 21.86 -3.94
C TYR A 15 -2.94 20.73 -3.20
N ASP A 16 -2.26 19.64 -2.86
CA ASP A 16 -2.85 18.52 -2.13
C ASP A 16 -3.25 18.89 -0.69
N GLU A 17 -2.63 19.93 -0.10
CA GLU A 17 -2.97 20.43 1.23
C GLU A 17 -4.31 21.20 1.24
N LEU A 18 -4.76 21.70 0.08
CA LEU A 18 -6.06 22.36 -0.08
C LEU A 18 -7.23 21.38 0.06
N PHE A 19 -7.00 20.10 -0.27
CA PHE A 19 -8.03 19.06 -0.30
C PHE A 19 -7.63 17.88 0.60
N PRO A 20 -7.66 18.07 1.94
CA PRO A 20 -7.32 17.01 2.88
C PRO A 20 -8.36 15.89 2.81
N GLY A 21 -7.90 14.67 2.55
CA GLY A 21 -8.76 13.49 2.46
C GLY A 21 -8.32 12.35 3.38
N ARG A 22 -9.11 11.27 3.38
CA ARG A 22 -8.79 9.99 4.05
C ARG A 22 -7.53 9.34 3.48
N PHE A 23 -7.20 9.61 2.22
CA PHE A 23 -6.09 8.97 1.52
C PHE A 23 -4.82 9.81 1.53
N ILE A 24 -3.67 9.15 1.70
CA ILE A 24 -2.35 9.77 1.55
C ILE A 24 -2.17 10.13 0.07
N LYS A 25 -1.77 11.38 -0.18
CA LYS A 25 -1.39 11.90 -1.50
C LYS A 25 0.10 12.22 -1.55
N ALA A 26 0.67 12.32 -2.74
CA ALA A 26 2.10 12.54 -2.92
C ALA A 26 2.56 13.91 -2.37
N GLY A 27 1.77 14.97 -2.54
CA GLY A 27 2.09 16.30 -2.00
C GLY A 27 2.23 16.34 -0.48
N LEU A 28 1.50 15.47 0.25
CA LEU A 28 1.60 15.37 1.70
C LEU A 28 2.97 14.85 2.20
N LEU A 29 3.72 14.15 1.35
CA LEU A 29 5.05 13.64 1.70
C LEU A 29 6.14 14.73 1.59
N LYS A 30 5.84 15.89 1.01
CA LYS A 30 6.77 17.04 0.86
C LYS A 30 8.14 16.64 0.31
N GLY A 31 8.17 15.72 -0.65
CA GLY A 31 9.40 15.20 -1.25
C GLY A 31 10.22 14.25 -0.39
N ARG A 32 9.73 13.84 0.80
CA ARG A 32 10.46 13.00 1.74
C ARG A 32 9.95 11.56 1.73
N GLU A 33 10.87 10.63 1.97
CA GLU A 33 10.50 9.24 2.25
C GLU A 33 9.91 9.12 3.66
N VAL A 34 8.74 8.50 3.78
CA VAL A 34 8.06 8.30 5.06
C VAL A 34 7.86 6.81 5.29
N THR A 35 8.34 6.32 6.43
CA THR A 35 8.17 4.91 6.82
C THR A 35 6.99 4.78 7.77
N LEU A 36 6.03 3.93 7.41
CA LEU A 36 4.80 3.69 8.17
C LEU A 36 4.60 2.20 8.42
N THR A 37 3.99 1.85 9.55
CA THR A 37 3.67 0.47 9.93
C THR A 37 2.25 0.12 9.49
N ILE A 38 2.11 -0.98 8.75
CA ILE A 38 0.81 -1.51 8.31
C ILE A 38 0.03 -2.00 9.53
N SER A 39 -1.14 -1.41 9.79
CA SER A 39 -2.02 -1.82 10.89
C SER A 39 -3.15 -2.73 10.43
N SER A 40 -3.72 -2.49 9.25
CA SER A 40 -4.75 -3.33 8.64
C SER A 40 -4.73 -3.22 7.13
N VAL A 41 -5.28 -4.25 6.46
CA VAL A 41 -5.49 -4.30 5.02
C VAL A 41 -6.96 -4.65 4.79
N ALA A 42 -7.67 -3.85 4.02
CA ALA A 42 -9.08 -4.05 3.68
C ALA A 42 -9.30 -3.88 2.16
N VAL A 43 -10.45 -4.30 1.66
CA VAL A 43 -10.90 -3.98 0.30
C VAL A 43 -12.13 -3.10 0.41
N GLU A 44 -12.14 -1.99 -0.31
CA GLU A 44 -13.27 -1.06 -0.33
C GLU A 44 -13.60 -0.65 -1.77
N LYS A 45 -14.88 -0.40 -2.01
CA LYS A 45 -15.41 0.13 -3.26
C LYS A 45 -15.12 1.62 -3.33
N LEU A 46 -14.25 2.03 -4.25
CA LEU A 46 -13.90 3.44 -4.45
C LEU A 46 -14.41 3.94 -5.80
N PRO A 47 -15.04 5.13 -5.86
CA PRO A 47 -15.34 5.79 -7.12
C PRO A 47 -14.03 6.16 -7.82
N GLN A 48 -14.02 5.99 -9.13
CA GLN A 48 -12.93 6.39 -10.04
C GLN A 48 -13.35 7.67 -10.78
N ASP A 49 -12.35 8.36 -11.34
CA ASP A 49 -12.58 9.57 -12.14
C ASP A 49 -13.40 9.29 -13.42
N ASP A 50 -13.44 8.03 -13.88
CA ASP A 50 -14.27 7.58 -15.02
C ASP A 50 -15.74 7.35 -14.65
N GLY A 51 -16.14 7.65 -13.40
CA GLY A 51 -17.49 7.43 -12.87
C GLY A 51 -17.77 5.98 -12.47
N THR A 52 -16.84 5.05 -12.68
CA THR A 52 -16.99 3.65 -12.25
C THR A 52 -16.63 3.46 -10.79
N VAL A 53 -17.23 2.46 -10.15
CA VAL A 53 -16.86 2.04 -8.80
C VAL A 53 -16.03 0.76 -8.91
N ARG A 54 -14.85 0.74 -8.29
CA ARG A 54 -13.96 -0.43 -8.33
C ARG A 54 -13.49 -0.81 -6.94
N ASP A 55 -13.34 -2.12 -6.74
CA ASP A 55 -12.73 -2.65 -5.54
C ASP A 55 -11.23 -2.32 -5.53
N ARG A 56 -10.79 -1.69 -4.45
CA ARG A 56 -9.39 -1.33 -4.22
C ARG A 56 -8.94 -1.80 -2.85
N GLY A 57 -7.71 -2.32 -2.81
CA GLY A 57 -7.04 -2.61 -1.54
C GLY A 57 -6.70 -1.31 -0.82
N ILE A 58 -6.94 -1.26 0.48
CA ILE A 58 -6.65 -0.13 1.34
C ILE A 58 -5.77 -0.61 2.48
N ILE A 59 -4.71 0.13 2.75
CA ILE A 59 -3.84 -0.08 3.91
C ILE A 59 -4.05 1.05 4.90
N ALA A 60 -4.32 0.71 6.16
CA ALA A 60 -4.25 1.66 7.26
C ALA A 60 -2.88 1.58 7.95
N PHE A 61 -2.47 2.69 8.56
CA PHE A 61 -1.18 2.81 9.25
C PHE A 61 -1.33 3.05 10.73
N ARG A 62 -0.41 2.52 11.53
CA ARG A 62 -0.43 2.68 12.99
C ARG A 62 -0.09 4.12 13.41
N GLU A 63 0.88 4.74 12.75
CA GLU A 63 1.36 6.09 13.06
C GLU A 63 0.42 7.19 12.58
N ARG A 64 -0.45 6.87 11.61
CA ARG A 64 -1.41 7.80 10.98
C ARG A 64 -2.77 7.10 10.81
N PRO A 65 -3.55 6.93 11.89
CA PRO A 65 -4.82 6.21 11.82
C PRO A 65 -5.89 6.95 10.98
N ASP A 66 -5.75 8.27 10.83
CA ASP A 66 -6.61 9.13 10.01
C ASP A 66 -6.28 9.05 8.51
N LYS A 67 -5.16 8.41 8.15
CA LYS A 67 -4.69 8.30 6.77
C LYS A 67 -4.56 6.86 6.33
N GLN A 68 -5.01 6.61 5.11
CA GLN A 68 -4.96 5.31 4.47
C GLN A 68 -4.28 5.40 3.11
N LEU A 69 -3.67 4.31 2.66
CA LEU A 69 -3.09 4.20 1.32
C LEU A 69 -3.97 3.33 0.44
N VAL A 70 -4.42 3.88 -0.68
CA VAL A 70 -5.05 3.09 -1.74
C VAL A 70 -3.96 2.34 -2.51
N LEU A 71 -4.08 1.01 -2.55
CA LEU A 71 -3.17 0.15 -3.29
C LEU A 71 -3.49 0.16 -4.77
N ASN A 72 -2.52 0.60 -5.56
CA ASN A 72 -2.45 0.29 -6.98
C ASN A 72 -1.70 -1.04 -7.21
N SER A 73 -1.79 -1.57 -8.43
CA SER A 73 -1.18 -2.86 -8.78
C SER A 73 0.35 -2.87 -8.54
N THR A 74 1.03 -1.78 -8.87
CA THR A 74 2.48 -1.61 -8.67
C THR A 74 2.85 -1.74 -7.20
N ASN A 75 2.20 -0.98 -6.32
CA ASN A 75 2.48 -0.98 -4.88
C ASN A 75 2.10 -2.32 -4.26
N GLY A 76 0.99 -2.93 -4.69
CA GLY A 76 0.60 -4.27 -4.26
C GLY A 76 1.64 -5.34 -4.63
N GLN A 77 2.22 -5.27 -5.83
CA GLN A 77 3.30 -6.17 -6.25
C GLN A 77 4.58 -5.94 -5.45
N CYS A 78 4.94 -4.69 -5.15
CA CYS A 78 6.09 -4.39 -4.29
C CYS A 78 5.93 -5.01 -2.90
N ILE A 79 4.78 -4.81 -2.25
CA ILE A 79 4.53 -5.33 -0.89
C ILE A 79 4.48 -6.86 -0.91
N LYS A 80 3.83 -7.45 -1.91
CA LYS A 80 3.79 -8.90 -2.11
C LYS A 80 5.18 -9.50 -2.28
N ALA A 81 6.08 -8.82 -3.00
CA ALA A 81 7.44 -9.31 -3.17
C ALA A 81 8.27 -9.21 -1.89
N MET A 82 8.01 -8.23 -1.01
CA MET A 82 8.72 -8.08 0.26
C MET A 82 8.22 -9.05 1.35
N PHE A 83 6.90 -9.25 1.46
CA PHE A 83 6.29 -9.95 2.60
C PHE A 83 5.48 -11.20 2.21
N GLY A 84 5.50 -11.58 0.93
CA GLY A 84 4.78 -12.72 0.40
C GLY A 84 3.30 -12.44 0.10
N ARG A 85 2.57 -13.50 -0.27
CA ARG A 85 1.15 -13.43 -0.69
C ARG A 85 0.16 -13.33 0.48
N VAL A 86 0.57 -13.75 1.67
CA VAL A 86 -0.31 -13.83 2.84
C VAL A 86 -0.45 -12.45 3.48
N LEU A 87 -1.65 -11.87 3.42
CA LEU A 87 -1.92 -10.52 3.93
C LEU A 87 -1.69 -10.39 5.45
N ALA A 88 -1.94 -11.46 6.21
CA ALA A 88 -1.68 -11.49 7.65
C ALA A 88 -0.18 -11.26 7.98
N SER A 89 0.72 -11.67 7.09
CA SER A 89 2.17 -11.45 7.23
C SER A 89 2.57 -10.00 6.99
N TRP A 90 1.69 -9.18 6.39
CA TRP A 90 1.94 -7.76 6.15
C TRP A 90 1.67 -6.93 7.42
N LEU A 91 0.81 -7.41 8.31
CA LEU A 91 0.44 -6.69 9.54
C LEU A 91 1.65 -6.55 10.48
N GLY A 92 1.89 -5.31 10.91
CA GLY A 92 3.03 -4.95 11.75
C GLY A 92 4.35 -4.77 10.99
N LYS A 93 4.38 -5.01 9.68
CA LYS A 93 5.54 -4.68 8.84
C LYS A 93 5.54 -3.19 8.49
N ARG A 94 6.74 -2.65 8.32
CA ARG A 94 6.94 -1.25 7.91
C ARG A 94 7.14 -1.16 6.41
N ILE A 95 6.55 -0.16 5.79
CA ILE A 95 6.78 0.17 4.38
C ILE A 95 7.19 1.63 4.27
N THR A 96 8.14 1.90 3.37
CA THR A 96 8.62 3.24 3.09
C THR A 96 7.95 3.76 1.82
N LEU A 97 7.18 4.81 1.99
CA LEU A 97 6.50 5.55 0.93
C LEU A 97 7.44 6.64 0.43
N ALA A 98 7.62 6.73 -0.88
CA ALA A 98 8.34 7.80 -1.55
C ALA A 98 7.42 8.50 -2.56
N PRO A 99 7.43 9.85 -2.60
CA PRO A 99 6.81 10.58 -3.69
C PRO A 99 7.64 10.41 -4.96
N GLU A 100 6.97 10.09 -6.07
CA GLU A 100 7.58 9.89 -7.37
C GLU A 100 6.67 10.50 -8.45
N ARG A 101 7.23 10.93 -9.59
CA ARG A 101 6.43 11.38 -10.73
C ARG A 101 6.30 10.24 -11.74
N ASP A 102 5.08 9.89 -12.11
CA ASP A 102 4.82 8.84 -13.09
C ASP A 102 3.75 9.28 -14.09
N ARG A 103 3.73 8.63 -15.25
CA ARG A 103 2.82 8.98 -16.32
C ARG A 103 1.47 8.28 -16.13
N PHE A 104 0.43 9.07 -15.89
CA PHE A 104 -0.95 8.62 -15.90
C PHE A 104 -1.63 9.07 -17.19
N GLY A 105 -1.85 8.15 -18.12
CA GLY A 105 -2.33 8.48 -19.47
C GLY A 105 -1.35 9.38 -20.22
N ARG A 106 -1.76 10.62 -20.52
CA ARG A 106 -0.92 11.62 -21.21
C ARG A 106 -0.19 12.56 -20.26
N GLU A 107 -0.56 12.59 -18.98
CA GLU A 107 -0.08 13.56 -18.00
C GLU A 107 0.98 12.97 -17.06
N MET A 108 1.89 13.82 -16.58
CA MET A 108 2.85 13.50 -15.52
C MET A 108 2.27 13.91 -14.18
N VAL A 109 1.91 12.91 -13.37
CA VAL A 109 1.26 13.13 -12.07
C VAL A 109 2.17 12.69 -10.93
N ASP A 110 2.03 13.36 -9.79
CA ASP A 110 2.72 12.98 -8.57
C ASP A 110 2.01 11.79 -7.95
N CYS A 111 2.78 10.77 -7.59
CA CYS A 111 2.24 9.50 -7.11
C CYS A 111 3.07 8.93 -5.96
N ILE A 112 2.44 8.07 -5.18
CA ILE A 112 3.12 7.37 -4.08
C ILE A 112 3.61 6.02 -4.58
N ARG A 113 4.88 5.73 -4.30
CA ARG A 113 5.52 4.44 -4.58
C ARG A 113 6.15 3.86 -3.33
N ILE A 114 6.25 2.54 -3.31
CA ILE A 114 6.94 1.81 -2.25
C ILE A 114 8.43 1.78 -2.60
N ALA A 115 9.24 2.52 -1.84
CA ALA A 115 10.70 2.53 -1.98
C ALA A 115 11.34 1.27 -1.37
N GLY A 116 10.68 0.66 -0.39
CA GLY A 116 11.09 -0.58 0.23
C GLY A 116 10.67 -0.65 1.69
N SER A 117 11.48 -1.30 2.53
CA SER A 117 11.17 -1.50 3.94
C SER A 117 12.44 -1.62 4.79
N PRO A 118 12.46 -1.06 6.03
CA PRO A 118 13.53 -1.31 7.00
C PRO A 118 13.59 -2.76 7.48
N ASP A 119 12.50 -3.53 7.31
CA ASP A 119 12.38 -4.90 7.81
C ASP A 119 12.91 -5.94 6.80
N LEU A 120 13.42 -5.48 5.66
CA LEU A 120 14.08 -6.34 4.67
C LEU A 120 15.51 -6.70 5.12
N PRO A 121 15.95 -7.95 4.88
CA PRO A 121 17.33 -8.36 5.15
C PRO A 121 18.32 -7.71 4.17
N ALA A 122 17.93 -7.54 2.91
CA ALA A 122 18.73 -6.96 1.84
C ALA A 122 17.83 -6.27 0.80
N ASP A 123 18.44 -5.53 -0.11
CA ASP A 123 17.76 -4.93 -1.26
C ASP A 123 17.25 -6.04 -2.19
N ILE A 124 16.02 -5.87 -2.70
CA ILE A 124 15.38 -6.84 -3.59
C ILE A 124 15.06 -6.15 -4.90
N GLN A 125 15.47 -6.74 -6.02
CA GLN A 125 15.02 -6.31 -7.34
C GLN A 125 13.77 -7.09 -7.73
N ILE A 126 12.73 -6.37 -8.12
CA ILE A 126 11.48 -6.97 -8.58
C ILE A 126 11.11 -6.45 -9.95
N GLU A 127 10.50 -7.29 -10.76
CA GLU A 127 9.94 -6.88 -12.03
C GLU A 127 8.44 -6.63 -11.85
N VAL A 128 8.02 -5.37 -11.92
CA VAL A 128 6.60 -5.04 -11.79
C VAL A 128 5.92 -5.29 -13.13
N VAL A 129 5.02 -6.25 -13.17
CA VAL A 129 4.26 -6.65 -14.37
C VAL A 129 2.91 -5.96 -14.36
N LEU A 130 2.66 -5.07 -15.32
CA LEU A 130 1.34 -4.44 -15.49
C LEU A 130 0.64 -5.02 -16.72
N PRO A 131 -0.70 -5.22 -16.69
CA PRO A 131 -1.44 -6.00 -17.70
C PRO A 131 -1.45 -5.41 -19.13
N ARG A 132 -0.77 -4.29 -19.39
CA ARG A 132 -0.67 -3.64 -20.71
C ARG A 132 0.64 -2.87 -20.93
N LYS A 133 1.62 -2.98 -20.02
CA LYS A 133 2.89 -2.26 -20.11
C LYS A 133 4.04 -3.24 -20.02
N LYS A 134 5.17 -2.90 -20.66
CA LYS A 134 6.41 -3.67 -20.50
C LYS A 134 6.75 -3.76 -19.00
N PRO A 135 7.16 -4.94 -18.51
CA PRO A 135 7.58 -5.07 -17.13
C PRO A 135 8.70 -4.07 -16.83
N LYS A 136 8.63 -3.41 -15.67
CA LYS A 136 9.62 -2.42 -15.26
C LYS A 136 10.39 -2.94 -14.05
N PRO A 137 11.72 -3.10 -14.12
CA PRO A 137 12.50 -3.45 -12.95
C PRO A 137 12.43 -2.32 -11.93
N ARG A 138 12.23 -2.67 -10.68
CA ARG A 138 12.24 -1.77 -9.54
C ARG A 138 13.05 -2.38 -8.41
N THR A 139 14.02 -1.61 -7.93
CA THR A 139 14.78 -1.95 -6.73
C THR A 139 14.02 -1.49 -5.50
N LEU A 140 13.67 -2.44 -4.63
CA LEU A 140 13.14 -2.19 -3.29
C LEU A 140 14.30 -2.18 -2.31
N ARG A 141 14.55 -1.01 -1.73
CA ARG A 141 15.69 -0.76 -0.85
C ARG A 141 15.36 -1.13 0.58
N ARG A 142 16.35 -1.60 1.33
CA ARG A 142 16.29 -1.62 2.78
C ARG A 142 16.41 -0.19 3.31
N THR A 143 15.28 0.42 3.64
CA THR A 143 15.18 1.83 3.99
C THR A 143 15.38 2.05 5.50
N GLY A 144 16.45 2.74 5.90
CA GLY A 144 16.68 3.22 7.29
C GLY A 144 17.50 2.30 8.23
N LYS A 145 17.91 2.83 9.40
CA LYS A 145 18.57 2.05 10.46
C LYS A 145 17.63 0.93 10.92
N ALA A 146 18.10 -0.32 10.88
CA ALA A 146 17.38 -1.44 11.46
C ALA A 146 17.02 -1.14 12.92
N ARG A 147 15.74 -1.23 13.24
CA ARG A 147 15.32 -1.43 14.62
C ARG A 147 15.53 -2.91 14.90
N ALA A 148 16.21 -3.23 16.00
CA ALA A 148 16.39 -4.60 16.46
C ALA A 148 15.06 -5.34 16.38
N SER A 149 15.05 -6.39 15.57
CA SER A 149 13.93 -7.30 15.37
C SER A 149 13.46 -7.78 16.74
N GLN A 150 12.26 -7.40 17.16
CA GLN A 150 11.57 -8.22 18.16
C GLN A 150 11.31 -9.58 17.51
N PRO A 151 11.65 -10.70 18.19
CA PRO A 151 11.48 -12.03 17.64
C PRO A 151 9.97 -12.31 17.51
N ARG A 152 9.43 -12.18 16.30
CA ARG A 152 8.14 -12.78 15.97
C ARG A 152 8.45 -14.16 15.41
N ALA A 153 8.02 -15.17 16.17
CA ALA A 153 8.27 -16.59 15.98
C ALA A 153 8.36 -17.00 14.50
N SER A 154 9.46 -17.69 14.18
CA SER A 154 9.77 -18.24 12.88
C SER A 154 8.63 -19.10 12.34
N THR A 155 8.23 -18.82 11.11
CA THR A 155 7.37 -19.65 10.25
C THR A 155 8.04 -20.97 9.91
N ALA A 156 8.09 -21.90 10.88
CA ALA A 156 8.44 -23.30 10.67
C ALA A 156 7.21 -24.23 10.76
N ALA A 157 5.98 -23.69 10.76
CA ALA A 157 4.77 -24.47 11.02
C ALA A 157 3.56 -24.09 10.15
N VAL A 158 3.76 -23.64 8.90
CA VAL A 158 2.63 -23.30 8.00
C VAL A 158 2.47 -24.19 6.77
N ASP A 159 3.31 -25.19 6.58
CA ASP A 159 3.10 -26.20 5.52
C ASP A 159 1.90 -27.12 5.81
N ALA A 160 1.32 -27.09 7.02
CA ALA A 160 0.18 -27.93 7.38
C ALA A 160 -1.20 -27.33 7.05
N ALA A 161 -1.31 -26.04 6.70
CA ALA A 161 -2.62 -25.37 6.58
C ALA A 161 -3.15 -25.23 5.14
N VAL A 162 -2.43 -25.70 4.12
CA VAL A 162 -2.88 -25.64 2.71
C VAL A 162 -3.69 -26.88 2.29
N ALA A 163 -3.86 -27.88 3.16
CA ALA A 163 -4.51 -29.15 2.82
C ALA A 163 -6.03 -29.20 3.07
N ALA A 164 -6.70 -28.10 3.43
CA ALA A 164 -8.11 -28.15 3.81
C ALA A 164 -8.95 -26.99 3.27
N LEU A 165 -8.85 -26.71 1.97
CA LEU A 165 -9.95 -26.03 1.26
C LEU A 165 -10.79 -27.11 0.58
N PRO A 166 -12.06 -27.34 0.98
CA PRO A 166 -12.96 -28.17 0.21
C PRO A 166 -13.25 -27.50 -1.14
N ASP A 167 -13.18 -28.30 -2.22
CA ASP A 167 -13.54 -27.92 -3.59
C ASP A 167 -14.90 -27.20 -3.60
N SER A 168 -14.87 -25.89 -3.84
CA SER A 168 -16.08 -25.13 -4.14
C SER A 168 -16.48 -25.42 -5.59
N GLU A 169 -17.67 -25.98 -5.73
CA GLU A 169 -18.36 -26.37 -6.97
C GLU A 169 -18.25 -25.33 -8.11
N PRO A 170 -18.20 -25.80 -9.38
CA PRO A 170 -18.15 -24.91 -10.52
C PRO A 170 -19.43 -24.06 -10.65
N TYR A 171 -19.24 -22.74 -10.70
CA TYR A 171 -20.23 -21.74 -11.08
C TYR A 171 -20.75 -22.03 -12.50
N GLU A 172 -22.01 -22.44 -12.62
CA GLU A 172 -22.69 -22.54 -13.91
C GLU A 172 -23.24 -21.16 -14.33
N PRO A 173 -22.92 -20.68 -15.55
CA PRO A 173 -23.51 -19.44 -16.06
C PRO A 173 -24.96 -19.71 -16.50
N GLY A 174 -25.91 -19.13 -15.76
CA GLY A 174 -27.33 -19.18 -16.10
C GLY A 174 -27.60 -18.55 -17.48
N CYS A 175 -28.19 -19.34 -18.38
CA CYS A 175 -28.76 -18.87 -19.64
C CYS A 175 -30.06 -18.11 -19.39
N ASP A 176 -30.14 -16.92 -19.98
CA ASP A 176 -31.33 -16.08 -20.12
C ASP A 176 -32.48 -16.85 -20.81
N GLY A 177 -33.71 -16.57 -20.35
CA GLY A 177 -34.97 -16.96 -20.98
C GLY A 177 -35.96 -15.80 -20.96
#